data_AF-A0A7Z8KQV8-F1
#
_entry.id   AF-A0A7Z8KQV8-F1
#
_cell.length_a   1.000
_cell.length_b   1.000
_cell.length_c   1.000
_cell.angle_alpha   90.00
_cell.angle_beta   90.00
_cell.angle_gamma   90.00
#
_symmetry.space_group_name_H-M   'P 1'
#
loop_
_entity.id
_entity.type
_entity.pdbx_description
1 polymer ?
#
loop_
_entity_poly.entity_id
_entity_poly.type
_entity_poly.pdbx_seq_one_letter_code
_entity_poly.pdbx_strand_id
1 'polypeptide(L)'
;MTFKSIVNRTNIPLLLISFSYLSMWVLGIIAHVLIPFTLKINIPIDITNHVALVLFYILSLILPVIGTLLFMNDVKRNSNRWFLAIPFLLSIFLLTYLRDYLYMGLFYEISFISDTISLPFFDSKIGLAFISIFYSISSILLVLSMSDIRRKVMRIPIALSIVMTASITINFLVNHFSKTYIPENQIFGILHIICILLFGLFLSWFAVFEKKANMTKIQKI
;
A
#
# COMPACT_ATOMS: atom_id res chain seq x y z
N MET A 1 7.53 23.72 -24.52
CA MET A 1 6.82 23.02 -23.42
C MET A 1 7.85 22.19 -22.66
N THR A 2 8.39 22.70 -21.56
CA THR A 2 9.45 22.00 -20.80
C THR A 2 8.86 20.82 -20.03
N PHE A 3 9.56 19.69 -19.94
CA PHE A 3 9.20 18.50 -19.14
C PHE A 3 8.71 18.84 -17.71
N LYS A 4 9.18 19.97 -17.17
CA LYS A 4 8.79 20.62 -15.91
C LYS A 4 7.32 21.03 -15.81
N SER A 5 6.58 21.19 -16.92
CA SER A 5 5.15 21.58 -16.94
C SER A 5 4.19 20.41 -17.11
N ILE A 6 4.68 19.23 -17.55
CA ILE A 6 3.88 18.00 -17.65
C ILE A 6 3.72 17.36 -16.26
N VAL A 7 4.73 17.53 -15.40
CA VAL A 7 4.66 17.19 -13.98
C VAL A 7 3.79 18.21 -13.24
N ASN A 8 2.47 18.02 -13.36
CA ASN A 8 1.53 18.59 -12.40
C ASN A 8 1.84 17.93 -11.04
N ARG A 9 2.42 18.72 -10.13
CA ARG A 9 3.50 18.28 -9.22
C ARG A 9 3.16 17.24 -8.14
N THR A 10 1.89 16.98 -7.89
CA THR A 10 1.41 16.03 -6.86
C THR A 10 0.65 14.82 -7.41
N ASN A 11 0.13 14.88 -8.64
CA ASN A 11 -0.78 13.87 -9.15
C ASN A 11 -0.06 12.60 -9.62
N ILE A 12 1.09 12.77 -10.29
CA ILE A 12 1.97 11.65 -10.64
C ILE A 12 2.45 10.93 -9.37
N PRO A 13 2.93 11.63 -8.32
CA PRO A 13 3.24 11.00 -7.04
C PRO A 13 2.09 10.17 -6.44
N LEU A 14 0.86 10.69 -6.44
CA LEU A 14 -0.31 9.96 -5.92
C LEU A 14 -0.64 8.71 -6.73
N LEU A 15 -0.48 8.76 -8.06
CA LEU A 15 -0.63 7.60 -8.93
C LEU A 15 0.48 6.56 -8.67
N LEU A 16 1.71 7.01 -8.44
CA LEU A 16 2.82 6.11 -8.12
C LEU A 16 2.63 5.44 -6.76
N ILE A 17 2.10 6.18 -5.78
CA ILE A 17 1.74 5.63 -4.47
C ILE A 17 0.58 4.64 -4.60
N SER A 18 -0.43 4.92 -5.43
CA SER A 18 -1.58 4.00 -5.56
C SER A 18 -1.20 2.62 -6.11
N PHE A 19 -0.09 2.52 -6.86
CA PHE A 19 0.45 1.23 -7.27
C PHE A 19 0.90 0.35 -6.10
N SER A 20 1.24 0.89 -4.91
CA SER A 20 1.55 0.04 -3.74
C SER A 20 0.34 -0.80 -3.35
N TYR A 21 -0.83 -0.17 -3.30
CA TYR A 21 -2.09 -0.80 -2.96
C TYR A 21 -2.51 -1.80 -4.04
N LEU A 22 -2.33 -1.46 -5.32
CA LEU A 22 -2.64 -2.37 -6.43
C LEU A 22 -1.69 -3.58 -6.49
N SER A 23 -0.40 -3.36 -6.22
CA SER A 23 0.60 -4.44 -6.17
C SER A 23 0.30 -5.46 -5.08
N MET A 24 -0.18 -5.02 -3.91
CA MET A 24 -0.61 -5.93 -2.83
C MET A 24 -1.76 -6.86 -3.27
N TRP A 25 -2.66 -6.38 -4.12
CA TRP A 25 -3.73 -7.19 -4.70
C TRP A 25 -3.24 -8.18 -5.73
N VAL A 26 -2.36 -7.73 -6.63
CA VAL A 26 -1.69 -8.62 -7.58
C VAL A 26 -0.96 -9.72 -6.83
N LEU A 27 -0.32 -9.42 -5.69
CA LEU A 27 0.31 -10.43 -4.84
C LEU A 27 -0.70 -11.42 -4.26
N GLY A 28 -1.81 -10.92 -3.69
CA GLY A 28 -2.82 -11.78 -3.09
C GLY A 28 -3.38 -12.77 -4.10
N ILE A 29 -3.65 -12.30 -5.33
CA ILE A 29 -4.14 -13.14 -6.43
C ILE A 29 -3.06 -14.12 -6.87
N ILE A 30 -1.82 -13.67 -7.08
CA ILE A 30 -0.73 -14.56 -7.52
C ILE A 30 -0.48 -15.65 -6.46
N ALA A 31 -0.36 -15.26 -5.19
CA ALA A 31 -0.01 -16.16 -4.11
C ALA A 31 -1.11 -17.18 -3.78
N HIS A 32 -2.38 -16.78 -3.79
CA HIS A 32 -3.49 -17.68 -3.42
C HIS A 32 -4.14 -18.39 -4.60
N VAL A 33 -4.06 -17.85 -5.82
CA VAL A 33 -4.72 -18.44 -7.00
C VAL A 33 -3.70 -19.09 -7.93
N LEU A 34 -2.59 -18.40 -8.23
CA LEU A 34 -1.65 -18.85 -9.27
C LEU A 34 -0.61 -19.85 -8.75
N ILE A 35 -0.06 -19.66 -7.55
CA ILE A 35 0.95 -20.58 -6.97
C ILE A 35 0.39 -21.99 -6.73
N PRO A 36 -0.81 -22.16 -6.12
CA PRO A 36 -1.40 -23.49 -5.96
C PRO A 36 -1.76 -24.13 -7.30
N PHE A 37 -2.12 -23.32 -8.30
CA PHE A 37 -2.47 -23.78 -9.64
C PHE A 37 -1.26 -24.23 -10.45
N THR A 38 -0.15 -23.51 -10.37
CA THR A 38 1.12 -23.84 -11.07
C THR A 38 1.80 -25.07 -10.46
N LEU A 39 1.79 -25.22 -9.13
CA LEU A 39 2.22 -26.45 -8.44
C LEU A 39 1.42 -27.69 -8.89
N LYS A 40 0.17 -27.51 -9.31
CA LYS A 40 -0.70 -28.59 -9.79
C LYS A 40 -0.42 -28.99 -11.24
N ILE A 41 0.26 -28.15 -12.03
CA ILE A 41 0.45 -28.31 -13.48
C ILE A 41 1.91 -28.61 -13.87
N ASN A 42 2.83 -28.69 -12.90
CA ASN A 42 4.23 -29.08 -13.13
C ASN A 42 4.94 -28.22 -14.20
N ILE A 43 4.58 -26.93 -14.30
CA ILE A 43 5.18 -25.98 -15.22
C ILE A 43 6.58 -25.62 -14.70
N PRO A 44 7.65 -25.66 -15.52
CA PRO A 44 9.00 -25.31 -15.08
C PRO A 44 9.06 -23.87 -14.56
N ILE A 45 9.56 -23.75 -13.34
CA ILE A 45 9.36 -22.63 -12.41
C ILE A 45 10.35 -21.47 -12.69
N ASP A 46 11.34 -21.61 -13.58
CA ASP A 46 12.51 -20.72 -13.53
C ASP A 46 12.31 -19.33 -14.16
N ILE A 47 12.02 -19.17 -15.45
CA ILE A 47 12.19 -17.84 -16.10
C ILE A 47 10.98 -16.90 -15.88
N THR A 48 9.76 -17.43 -15.97
CA THR A 48 8.52 -16.66 -15.77
C THR A 48 8.42 -16.05 -14.38
N ASN A 49 9.04 -16.70 -13.40
CA ASN A 49 8.96 -16.30 -12.01
C ASN A 49 9.92 -15.16 -11.66
N HIS A 50 11.12 -15.12 -12.27
CA HIS A 50 12.05 -14.01 -12.09
C HIS A 50 11.51 -12.69 -12.65
N VAL A 51 10.89 -12.73 -13.84
CA VAL A 51 10.26 -11.53 -14.44
C VAL A 51 9.07 -11.06 -13.62
N ALA A 52 8.23 -12.00 -13.15
CA ALA A 52 7.10 -11.68 -12.27
C ALA A 52 7.57 -11.05 -10.95
N LEU A 53 8.64 -11.58 -10.35
CA LEU A 53 9.23 -11.09 -9.12
C LEU A 53 9.83 -9.68 -9.30
N VAL A 54 10.59 -9.44 -10.37
CA VAL A 54 11.12 -8.11 -10.70
C VAL A 54 9.98 -7.10 -10.90
N LEU A 55 8.95 -7.47 -11.68
CA LEU A 55 7.77 -6.62 -11.88
C LEU A 55 7.08 -6.34 -10.54
N PHE A 56 7.03 -7.34 -9.66
CA PHE A 56 6.46 -7.21 -8.33
C PHE A 56 7.22 -6.20 -7.48
N TYR A 57 8.55 -6.26 -7.41
CA TYR A 57 9.38 -5.28 -6.71
C TYR A 57 9.23 -3.87 -7.30
N ILE A 58 9.15 -3.76 -8.62
CA ILE A 58 8.92 -2.47 -9.28
C ILE A 58 7.60 -1.85 -8.80
N LEU A 59 6.51 -2.62 -8.80
CA LEU A 59 5.17 -2.15 -8.46
C LEU A 59 4.94 -1.93 -6.96
N SER A 60 5.59 -2.73 -6.11
CA SER A 60 5.33 -2.74 -4.66
C SER A 60 6.31 -1.92 -3.82
N LEU A 61 7.54 -1.74 -4.32
CA LEU A 61 8.61 -1.04 -3.60
C LEU A 61 9.08 0.18 -4.39
N ILE A 62 9.63 -0.02 -5.59
CA ILE A 62 10.35 1.04 -6.31
C ILE A 62 9.40 2.19 -6.68
N LEU A 63 8.29 1.90 -7.36
CA LEU A 63 7.32 2.92 -7.77
C LEU A 63 6.69 3.63 -6.57
N PRO A 64 6.22 2.92 -5.51
CA PRO A 64 5.70 3.57 -4.32
C PRO A 64 6.71 4.42 -3.55
N VAL A 65 7.97 3.98 -3.44
CA VAL A 65 9.03 4.75 -2.78
C VAL A 65 9.32 6.03 -3.57
N ILE A 66 9.52 5.92 -4.89
CA ILE A 66 9.72 7.09 -5.76
C ILE A 66 8.50 8.03 -5.68
N GLY A 67 7.29 7.47 -5.74
CA GLY A 67 6.04 8.20 -5.60
C GLY A 67 5.98 8.96 -4.28
N THR A 68 6.29 8.31 -3.16
CA THR A 68 6.28 8.91 -1.82
C THR A 68 7.34 10.01 -1.68
N LEU A 69 8.54 9.81 -2.21
CA LEU A 69 9.60 10.82 -2.18
C LEU A 69 9.25 12.06 -3.01
N LEU A 70 8.74 11.85 -4.22
CA LEU A 70 8.27 12.96 -5.07
C LEU A 70 7.09 13.69 -4.41
N PHE A 71 6.17 12.94 -3.80
CA PHE A 71 5.03 13.48 -3.06
C PHE A 71 5.50 14.35 -1.89
N MET A 72 6.43 13.86 -1.07
CA MET A 72 7.00 14.60 0.04
C MET A 72 7.69 15.88 -0.42
N ASN A 73 8.45 15.83 -1.51
CA ASN A 73 9.12 17.01 -2.06
C ASN A 73 8.11 18.09 -2.50
N ASP A 74 6.98 17.70 -3.07
CA ASP A 74 5.96 18.66 -3.47
C ASP A 74 5.12 19.17 -2.30
N VAL A 75 4.74 18.28 -1.37
CA VAL A 75 3.99 18.67 -0.16
C VAL A 75 4.83 19.58 0.73
N LYS A 76 6.15 19.38 0.82
CA LYS A 76 7.08 20.26 1.58
C LYS A 76 7.00 21.72 1.14
N ARG A 77 6.64 22.00 -0.11
CA ARG A 77 6.47 23.37 -0.62
C ARG A 77 5.15 24.00 -0.20
N ASN A 78 4.13 23.19 0.08
CA ASN A 78 2.74 23.62 0.23
C ASN A 78 2.14 23.34 1.62
N SER A 79 2.87 22.65 2.50
CA SER A 79 2.41 22.22 3.82
C SER A 79 3.59 22.03 4.78
N ASN A 80 3.48 22.60 5.98
CA ASN A 80 4.45 22.41 7.07
C ASN A 80 4.42 20.99 7.65
N ARG A 81 3.42 20.17 7.28
CA ARG A 81 3.18 18.82 7.82
C ARG A 81 3.68 17.70 6.91
N TRP A 82 4.54 18.02 5.95
CA TRP A 82 5.08 17.06 4.98
C TRP A 82 5.76 15.85 5.63
N PHE A 83 6.36 16.03 6.82
CA PHE A 83 7.02 14.97 7.57
C PHE A 83 6.06 13.84 8.02
N LEU A 84 4.74 14.09 8.05
CA LEU A 84 3.74 13.06 8.34
C LEU A 84 3.66 11.97 7.26
N ALA A 85 4.26 12.18 6.09
CA ALA A 85 4.37 11.14 5.07
C ALA A 85 5.55 10.17 5.31
N ILE A 86 6.48 10.46 6.22
CA ILE A 86 7.64 9.60 6.51
C ILE A 86 7.22 8.20 7.01
N PRO A 87 6.26 8.06 7.95
CA PRO A 87 5.76 6.75 8.37
C PRO A 87 5.22 5.90 7.21
N PHE A 88 4.66 6.55 6.19
CA PHE A 88 4.19 5.86 4.99
C PHE A 88 5.33 5.25 4.20
N LEU A 89 6.44 5.97 4.03
CA LEU A 89 7.64 5.42 3.42
C LEU A 89 8.18 4.21 4.20
N LEU A 90 8.26 4.32 5.53
CA LEU A 90 8.71 3.23 6.39
C LEU A 90 7.81 2.00 6.29
N SER A 91 6.49 2.20 6.26
CA SER A 91 5.54 1.10 6.16
C SER A 91 5.58 0.38 4.81
N ILE A 92 5.88 1.07 3.70
CA ILE A 92 6.16 0.41 2.40
C ILE A 92 7.34 -0.57 2.54
N PHE A 93 8.44 -0.15 3.17
CA PHE A 93 9.59 -1.03 3.40
C PHE A 93 9.23 -2.21 4.30
N LEU A 94 8.54 -1.97 5.42
CA LEU A 94 8.13 -3.03 6.36
C LEU A 94 7.20 -4.06 5.70
N LEU A 95 6.29 -3.62 4.84
CA LEU A 95 5.39 -4.52 4.12
C LEU A 95 6.09 -5.30 3.02
N THR A 96 7.02 -4.67 2.32
CA THR A 96 7.86 -5.35 1.32
C THR A 96 8.69 -6.42 2.00
N TYR A 97 9.34 -6.08 3.12
CA TYR A 97 10.10 -7.01 3.93
C TYR A 97 9.23 -8.16 4.44
N LEU A 98 8.06 -7.86 4.98
CA LEU A 98 7.14 -8.87 5.48
C LEU A 98 6.68 -9.83 4.38
N ARG A 99 6.37 -9.28 3.19
CA ARG A 99 6.02 -10.10 2.03
C ARG A 99 7.17 -11.02 1.67
N ASP A 100 8.39 -10.50 1.56
CA ASP A 100 9.54 -11.29 1.15
C ASP A 100 9.78 -12.43 2.14
N TYR A 101 9.64 -12.13 3.43
CA TYR A 101 9.70 -13.11 4.51
C TYR A 101 8.64 -14.22 4.37
N LEU A 102 7.36 -13.85 4.17
CA LEU A 102 6.26 -14.81 4.16
C LEU A 102 6.12 -15.61 2.85
N TYR A 103 6.43 -14.99 1.71
CA TYR A 103 6.04 -15.51 0.40
C TYR A 103 7.20 -15.71 -0.58
N MET A 104 8.37 -15.10 -0.36
CA MET A 104 9.49 -15.19 -1.31
C MET A 104 10.67 -16.00 -0.77
N GLY A 105 10.93 -15.98 0.54
CA GLY A 105 12.00 -16.77 1.16
C GLY A 105 11.88 -18.27 0.91
N LEU A 106 10.66 -18.80 0.74
CA LEU A 106 10.42 -20.21 0.41
C LEU A 106 10.67 -20.58 -1.06
N PHE A 107 10.75 -19.60 -1.98
CA PHE A 107 10.70 -19.86 -3.43
C PHE A 107 11.88 -19.26 -4.19
N TYR A 108 12.63 -18.31 -3.62
CA TYR A 108 13.65 -17.57 -4.35
C TYR A 108 14.89 -17.29 -3.49
N GLU A 109 16.06 -17.75 -3.95
CA GLU A 109 17.37 -17.36 -3.40
C GLU A 109 17.68 -15.84 -3.54
N ILE A 110 16.86 -15.11 -4.30
CA ILE A 110 17.00 -13.67 -4.60
C ILE A 110 16.23 -12.79 -3.59
N SER A 111 15.56 -13.40 -2.61
CA SER A 111 14.96 -12.67 -1.50
C SER A 111 16.01 -11.74 -0.84
N PHE A 112 15.67 -10.45 -0.63
CA PHE A 112 16.55 -9.51 0.10
C PHE A 112 16.89 -9.98 1.52
N ILE A 113 16.16 -10.99 2.00
CA ILE A 113 16.39 -11.70 3.24
C ILE A 113 17.16 -12.97 2.89
N SER A 114 18.44 -13.00 3.26
CA SER A 114 19.21 -14.23 3.37
C SER A 114 18.48 -15.18 4.33
N ASP A 115 18.29 -16.45 3.94
CA ASP A 115 17.57 -17.54 4.65
C ASP A 115 18.01 -17.82 6.11
N THR A 116 18.90 -17.01 6.66
CA THR A 116 19.63 -17.27 7.90
C THR A 116 19.16 -16.46 9.09
N ILE A 117 18.21 -15.53 8.94
CA ILE A 117 17.77 -14.65 10.03
C ILE A 117 16.25 -14.74 10.22
N SER A 118 15.80 -15.72 11.02
CA SER A 118 14.45 -15.70 11.57
C SER A 118 14.34 -14.52 12.55
N LEU A 119 13.50 -13.55 12.22
CA LEU A 119 13.18 -12.46 13.11
C LEU A 119 11.88 -12.83 13.85
N PRO A 120 11.93 -13.14 15.15
CA PRO A 120 10.77 -13.65 15.90
C PRO A 120 9.58 -12.69 15.91
N PHE A 121 9.83 -11.40 15.65
CA PHE A 121 8.78 -10.41 15.45
C PHE A 121 7.91 -10.71 14.22
N PHE A 122 8.52 -11.04 13.07
CA PHE A 122 7.81 -11.29 11.82
C PHE A 122 7.11 -12.66 11.80
N ASP A 123 7.58 -13.62 12.61
CA ASP A 123 6.91 -14.90 12.84
C ASP A 123 5.66 -14.81 13.72
N SER A 124 5.59 -13.75 14.53
CA SER A 124 4.50 -13.60 15.49
C SER A 124 3.26 -12.99 14.83
N LYS A 125 2.08 -13.56 15.13
CA LYS A 125 0.79 -12.96 14.74
C LYS A 125 0.66 -11.49 15.18
N ILE A 126 1.31 -11.14 16.30
CA ILE A 126 1.36 -9.78 16.85
C ILE A 126 2.15 -8.86 15.93
N GLY A 127 3.33 -9.27 15.46
CA GLY A 127 4.14 -8.47 14.54
C GLY A 127 3.46 -8.24 13.19
N LEU A 128 2.83 -9.28 12.63
CA LEU A 128 2.03 -9.18 11.40
C LEU A 128 0.90 -8.14 11.53
N ALA A 129 0.16 -8.22 12.64
CA ALA A 129 -0.92 -7.28 12.94
C ALA A 129 -0.40 -5.86 13.16
N PHE A 130 0.71 -5.71 13.88
CA PHE A 130 1.34 -4.42 14.13
C PHE A 130 1.75 -3.72 12.82
N ILE A 131 2.38 -4.43 11.90
CA ILE A 131 2.78 -3.89 10.58
C ILE A 131 1.54 -3.42 9.80
N SER A 132 0.46 -4.22 9.83
CA SER A 132 -0.78 -3.92 9.12
C SER A 132 -1.51 -2.70 9.71
N ILE A 133 -1.57 -2.59 11.04
CA ILE A 133 -2.09 -1.42 11.76
C ILE A 133 -1.22 -0.20 11.45
N PHE A 134 0.11 -0.34 11.52
CA PHE A 134 1.05 0.74 11.25
C PHE A 134 0.92 1.28 9.83
N TYR A 135 0.78 0.40 8.82
CA TYR A 135 0.51 0.81 7.44
C TYR A 135 -0.82 1.58 7.31
N SER A 136 -1.84 1.12 8.03
CA SER A 136 -3.16 1.76 7.99
C SER A 136 -3.14 3.17 8.56
N ILE A 137 -2.49 3.33 9.73
CA ILE A 137 -2.26 4.63 10.35
C ILE A 137 -1.40 5.51 9.44
N SER A 138 -0.35 4.95 8.85
CA SER A 138 0.53 5.69 7.95
C SER A 138 -0.19 6.22 6.72
N SER A 139 -1.22 5.50 6.23
CA SER A 139 -2.08 5.97 5.14
C SER A 139 -2.92 7.18 5.56
N ILE A 140 -3.41 7.24 6.81
CA ILE A 140 -4.06 8.43 7.37
C ILE A 140 -3.07 9.61 7.39
N LEU A 141 -1.87 9.38 7.92
CA LEU A 141 -0.84 10.40 8.05
C LEU A 141 -0.37 10.94 6.70
N LEU A 142 -0.29 10.08 5.68
CA LEU A 142 0.00 10.47 4.30
C LEU A 142 -1.02 11.50 3.80
N VAL A 143 -2.32 11.26 4.00
CA VAL A 143 -3.35 12.21 3.57
C VAL A 143 -3.34 13.49 4.41
N LEU A 144 -3.10 13.38 5.71
CA LEU A 144 -2.98 14.53 6.61
C LEU A 144 -1.77 15.43 6.29
N SER A 145 -0.72 14.87 5.69
CA SER A 145 0.46 15.65 5.26
C SER A 145 0.13 16.71 4.20
N MET A 146 -0.90 16.47 3.38
CA MET A 146 -1.32 17.37 2.29
C MET A 146 -1.83 18.72 2.80
N SER A 147 -1.86 19.73 1.93
CA SER A 147 -2.43 21.05 2.26
C SER A 147 -3.94 21.00 2.54
N ASP A 148 -4.46 21.99 3.27
CA ASP A 148 -5.89 22.07 3.65
C ASP A 148 -6.84 21.97 2.45
N ILE A 149 -6.49 22.62 1.34
CA ILE A 149 -7.29 22.64 0.12
C ILE A 149 -7.46 21.21 -0.42
N ARG A 150 -6.37 20.43 -0.45
CA ARG A 150 -6.39 19.03 -0.91
C ARG A 150 -7.08 18.10 0.08
N ARG A 151 -6.85 18.28 1.38
CA ARG A 151 -7.52 17.47 2.43
C ARG A 151 -9.04 17.55 2.36
N LYS A 152 -9.60 18.70 2.00
CA LYS A 152 -11.06 18.85 1.80
C LYS A 152 -11.60 17.95 0.71
N VAL A 153 -10.82 17.68 -0.33
CA VAL A 153 -11.22 16.79 -1.42
C VAL A 153 -10.94 15.33 -1.07
N MET A 154 -9.86 15.07 -0.30
CA MET A 154 -9.44 13.72 0.13
C MET A 154 -10.22 13.16 1.34
N ARG A 155 -11.43 13.65 1.61
CA ARG A 155 -12.25 13.19 2.76
C ARG A 155 -12.59 11.70 2.69
N ILE A 156 -12.88 11.19 1.50
CA ILE A 156 -13.22 9.78 1.29
C ILE A 156 -12.00 8.88 1.57
N PRO A 157 -10.80 9.11 1.00
CA PRO A 157 -9.58 8.41 1.40
C PRO A 157 -9.32 8.43 2.91
N ILE A 158 -9.51 9.58 3.57
CA ILE A 158 -9.35 9.66 5.04
C ILE A 158 -10.33 8.70 5.74
N ALA A 159 -11.62 8.77 5.40
CA ALA A 159 -12.63 7.89 6.00
C ALA A 159 -12.30 6.41 5.76
N LEU A 160 -11.90 6.05 4.53
CA LEU A 160 -11.48 4.68 4.20
C LEU A 160 -10.28 4.24 5.02
N SER A 161 -9.26 5.09 5.20
CA SER A 161 -8.08 4.76 6.01
C SER A 161 -8.39 4.61 7.50
N ILE A 162 -9.37 5.34 8.02
CA ILE A 162 -9.87 5.17 9.39
C ILE A 162 -10.59 3.83 9.53
N VAL A 163 -11.51 3.49 8.61
CA VAL A 163 -12.21 2.20 8.62
C VAL A 163 -11.22 1.04 8.45
N MET A 164 -10.22 1.20 7.57
CA MET A 164 -9.13 0.26 7.38
C MET A 164 -8.36 0.01 8.68
N THR A 165 -8.05 1.07 9.44
CA THR A 165 -7.33 0.98 10.72
C THR A 165 -8.20 0.34 11.80
N ALA A 166 -9.47 0.74 11.91
CA ALA A 166 -10.40 0.21 12.89
C ALA A 166 -10.66 -1.29 12.66
N SER A 167 -10.91 -1.68 11.41
CA SER A 167 -11.17 -3.07 11.04
C SER A 167 -10.01 -4.01 11.38
N ILE A 168 -8.77 -3.67 11.01
CA ILE A 168 -7.61 -4.51 11.35
C ILE A 168 -7.33 -4.55 12.86
N THR A 169 -7.57 -3.44 13.57
CA THR A 169 -7.40 -3.37 15.02
C THR A 169 -8.43 -4.25 15.72
N ILE A 170 -9.71 -4.19 15.33
CA ILE A 170 -10.77 -5.06 15.86
C ILE A 170 -10.44 -6.51 15.55
N ASN A 171 -10.10 -6.84 14.29
CA ASN A 171 -9.71 -8.20 13.91
C ASN A 171 -8.55 -8.73 14.77
N PHE A 172 -7.53 -7.91 15.02
CA PHE A 172 -6.41 -8.26 15.89
C PHE A 172 -6.87 -8.49 17.33
N LEU A 173 -7.60 -7.54 17.92
CA LEU A 173 -8.06 -7.63 19.31
C LEU A 173 -8.94 -8.86 19.52
N VAL A 174 -9.92 -9.09 18.64
CA VAL A 174 -10.81 -10.25 18.78
C VAL A 174 -10.03 -11.55 18.61
N ASN A 175 -9.13 -11.67 17.62
CA ASN A 175 -8.36 -12.90 17.45
C ASN A 175 -7.31 -13.12 18.55
N HIS A 176 -6.85 -12.07 19.22
CA HIS A 176 -5.85 -12.18 20.30
C HIS A 176 -6.49 -12.44 21.66
N PHE A 177 -7.64 -11.83 21.94
CA PHE A 177 -8.31 -11.92 23.25
C PHE A 177 -9.46 -12.94 23.28
N SER A 178 -10.11 -13.24 22.14
CA SER A 178 -11.11 -14.31 22.07
C SER A 178 -10.40 -15.66 21.97
N LYS A 179 -10.49 -16.47 23.04
CA LYS A 179 -10.04 -17.87 23.02
C LYS A 179 -10.88 -18.75 22.10
N THR A 180 -12.05 -18.26 21.67
CA THR A 180 -12.94 -18.89 20.71
C THR A 180 -12.72 -18.28 19.32
N TYR A 181 -12.34 -19.13 18.37
CA TYR A 181 -12.34 -18.79 16.96
C TYR A 181 -13.79 -18.66 16.48
N ILE A 182 -14.24 -17.45 16.23
CA ILE A 182 -15.56 -17.18 15.66
C ILE A 182 -15.34 -16.83 14.18
N PRO A 183 -15.97 -17.56 13.23
CA PRO A 183 -15.80 -17.29 11.79
C PRO A 183 -16.19 -15.86 11.40
N GLU A 184 -17.08 -15.22 12.16
CA GLU A 184 -17.47 -13.81 12.00
C GLU A 184 -16.28 -12.83 12.15
N ASN A 185 -15.20 -13.22 12.83
CA ASN A 185 -13.99 -12.39 12.94
C ASN A 185 -13.33 -12.14 11.57
N GLN A 186 -13.55 -13.04 10.60
CA GLN A 186 -13.04 -12.89 9.24
C GLN A 186 -13.67 -11.69 8.51
N ILE A 187 -14.86 -11.24 8.92
CA ILE A 187 -15.56 -10.10 8.31
C ILE A 187 -14.70 -8.83 8.45
N PHE A 188 -14.07 -8.61 9.61
CA PHE A 188 -13.21 -7.45 9.81
C PHE A 188 -11.92 -7.53 8.99
N GLY A 189 -11.35 -8.72 8.81
CA GLY A 189 -10.22 -8.94 7.90
C GLY A 189 -10.59 -8.66 6.44
N ILE A 190 -11.74 -9.13 5.97
CA ILE A 190 -12.25 -8.88 4.62
C ILE A 190 -12.53 -7.38 4.42
N LEU A 191 -13.17 -6.73 5.39
CA LEU A 191 -13.44 -5.30 5.34
C LEU A 191 -12.14 -4.49 5.23
N HIS A 192 -11.11 -4.85 6.00
CA HIS A 192 -9.79 -4.24 5.92
C HIS A 192 -9.20 -4.31 4.50
N ILE A 193 -9.24 -5.50 3.89
CA ILE A 193 -8.76 -5.74 2.52
C ILE A 193 -9.54 -4.91 1.49
N ILE A 194 -10.87 -4.86 1.60
CA ILE A 194 -11.72 -4.03 0.73
C ILE A 194 -11.36 -2.54 0.88
N CYS A 195 -11.13 -2.06 2.10
CA CYS A 195 -10.74 -0.67 2.32
C CYS A 195 -9.37 -0.34 1.71
N ILE A 196 -8.39 -1.25 1.77
CA ILE A 196 -7.09 -1.10 1.08
C ILE A 196 -7.30 -0.91 -0.43
N LEU A 197 -8.14 -1.75 -1.06
CA LEU A 197 -8.47 -1.66 -2.49
C LEU A 197 -9.07 -0.30 -2.83
N LEU A 198 -10.14 0.06 -2.13
CA LEU A 198 -10.88 1.28 -2.39
C LEU A 198 -9.98 2.50 -2.18
N PHE A 199 -9.15 2.49 -1.14
CA PHE A 199 -8.20 3.57 -0.90
C PHE A 199 -7.24 3.76 -2.09
N GLY A 200 -6.63 2.69 -2.59
CA GLY A 200 -5.76 2.74 -3.78
C GLY A 200 -6.49 3.24 -5.04
N LEU A 201 -7.72 2.77 -5.27
CA LEU A 201 -8.54 3.21 -6.40
C LEU A 201 -8.90 4.69 -6.29
N PHE A 202 -9.27 5.18 -5.09
CA PHE A 202 -9.55 6.59 -4.87
C PHE A 202 -8.30 7.46 -5.07
N LEU A 203 -7.13 7.05 -4.60
CA LEU A 203 -5.88 7.78 -4.88
C LEU A 203 -5.60 7.88 -6.38
N SER A 204 -5.81 6.79 -7.12
CA SER A 204 -5.66 6.76 -8.59
C SER A 204 -6.66 7.68 -9.27
N TRP A 205 -7.93 7.62 -8.84
CA TRP A 205 -9.00 8.49 -9.34
C TRP A 205 -8.67 9.97 -9.11
N PHE A 206 -8.21 10.33 -7.91
CA PHE A 206 -7.78 11.69 -7.60
C PHE A 206 -6.60 12.14 -8.46
N ALA A 207 -5.59 11.28 -8.64
CA ALA A 207 -4.45 11.58 -9.50
C ALA A 207 -4.87 11.92 -10.94
N VAL A 208 -5.83 11.17 -11.50
CA VAL A 208 -6.28 11.32 -12.89
C VAL A 208 -7.28 12.47 -13.06
N PHE A 209 -8.25 12.63 -12.16
CA PHE A 209 -9.42 13.49 -12.40
C PHE A 209 -9.40 14.86 -11.69
N GLU A 210 -8.52 15.09 -10.71
CA GLU A 210 -8.44 16.39 -9.99
C GLU A 210 -8.17 17.58 -10.94
N LYS A 211 -7.53 17.35 -12.09
CA LYS A 211 -7.19 18.38 -13.08
C LYS A 211 -8.43 18.95 -13.81
N LYS A 212 -9.51 18.17 -13.96
CA LYS A 212 -10.75 18.63 -14.63
C LYS A 212 -11.60 19.56 -13.76
N ALA A 213 -11.57 19.41 -12.44
CA ALA A 213 -12.39 20.20 -11.52
C ALA A 213 -11.89 21.63 -11.30
N ASN A 214 -10.57 21.87 -11.43
CA ASN A 214 -10.01 23.22 -11.27
C ASN A 214 -10.07 24.04 -12.57
N MET A 215 -10.08 23.40 -13.76
CA MET A 215 -10.20 24.13 -15.03
C MET A 215 -11.61 24.68 -15.28
N THR A 216 -12.67 24.00 -14.80
CA THR A 216 -14.06 24.51 -14.89
C THR A 216 -14.36 25.67 -13.94
N LYS A 217 -13.56 25.86 -12.89
CA LYS A 217 -13.67 27.05 -12.02
C LYS A 217 -13.01 28.28 -12.62
N ILE A 218 -11.95 28.12 -13.40
CA ILE A 218 -11.23 29.24 -14.03
C ILE A 218 -11.99 29.78 -15.24
N GLN A 219 -12.79 28.95 -15.92
CA GLN A 219 -13.65 29.39 -17.03
C GLN A 219 -14.96 30.06 -16.59
N LYS A 220 -15.21 30.20 -15.28
CA LYS A 220 -16.41 30.84 -14.72
C LYS A 220 -16.10 32.16 -13.98
N ILE A 221 -14.89 32.69 -14.15
CA ILE A 221 -14.47 34.03 -13.71
C ILE A 221 -14.12 34.81 -14.99
#